data_AF-X5PM07-F1
#
_entry.id   AF-X5PM07-F1
#
_cell.length_a   1.000
_cell.length_b   1.000
_cell.length_c   1.000
_cell.angle_alpha   90.00
_cell.angle_beta   90.00
_cell.angle_gamma   90.00
#
_symmetry.space_group_name_H-M   'P 1'
#
loop_
_entity.id
_entity.type
_entity.pdbx_description
1 polymer ?
#
loop_
_entity_poly.entity_id
_entity_poly.type
_entity_poly.pdbx_seq_one_letter_code
_entity_poly.pdbx_strand_id
1 'polypeptide(L)'
;MLDREIALRTDKRLTNRLATAKLRFANASIDFSTHRGLDRRNVLSLAQGAWLKANENLILTGQTGTGKTWIACAFARQAARLDYSVLYVRMPRLFEDLALARLDGRFPRLIVNLARVQLLVLDDWGTHTLSDRQRLDLLEIFEERTGANRP
;
A
#
# COMPACT_ATOMS: atom_id res chain seq x y z
N MET A 1 -15.80 -31.88 1.78
CA MET A 1 -15.09 -31.55 3.04
C MET A 1 -13.86 -30.67 2.77
N LEU A 2 -13.04 -31.00 1.77
CA LEU A 2 -11.88 -30.19 1.32
C LEU A 2 -12.22 -28.75 0.88
N ASP A 3 -13.26 -28.56 0.05
CA ASP A 3 -13.59 -27.22 -0.47
C ASP A 3 -13.96 -26.21 0.63
N ARG A 4 -14.65 -26.69 1.67
CA ARG A 4 -15.02 -25.88 2.83
C ARG A 4 -13.79 -25.47 3.64
N GLU A 5 -12.81 -26.35 3.78
CA GLU A 5 -11.57 -26.05 4.49
C GLU A 5 -10.69 -25.05 3.72
N ILE A 6 -10.61 -25.20 2.39
CA ILE A 6 -9.89 -24.25 1.51
C ILE A 6 -10.53 -22.86 1.59
N ALA A 7 -11.87 -22.78 1.56
CA ALA A 7 -12.59 -21.52 1.68
C ALA A 7 -12.31 -20.83 3.03
N LEU A 8 -12.37 -21.57 4.15
CA LEU A 8 -12.09 -21.04 5.49
C LEU A 8 -10.65 -20.53 5.63
N ARG A 9 -9.67 -21.26 5.08
CA ARG A 9 -8.26 -20.84 5.09
C ARG A 9 -8.05 -19.57 4.27
N THR A 10 -8.69 -19.47 3.11
CA THR A 10 -8.62 -18.30 2.23
C THR A 10 -9.22 -17.07 2.91
N ASP A 11 -10.38 -17.23 3.55
CA ASP A 11 -11.06 -16.15 4.25
C ASP A 11 -10.27 -15.65 5.48
N LYS A 12 -9.66 -16.57 6.23
CA LYS A 12 -8.76 -16.23 7.34
C LYS A 12 -7.51 -15.47 6.87
N ARG A 13 -6.92 -15.87 5.74
CA ARG A 13 -5.77 -15.17 5.14
C ARG A 13 -6.15 -13.75 4.74
N LEU A 14 -7.27 -13.58 4.04
CA LEU A 14 -7.77 -12.26 3.66
C LEU A 14 -8.02 -11.38 4.89
N THR A 15 -8.70 -11.91 5.90
CA THR A 15 -9.00 -11.21 7.15
C THR A 15 -7.72 -10.72 7.84
N ASN A 16 -6.72 -11.60 7.97
CA ASN A 16 -5.44 -11.25 8.57
C ASN A 16 -4.70 -10.18 7.77
N ARG A 17 -4.66 -10.30 6.43
CA ARG A 17 -4.01 -9.30 5.57
C ARG A 17 -4.67 -7.93 5.68
N LEU A 18 -6.01 -7.89 5.69
CA LEU A 18 -6.75 -6.63 5.85
C LEU A 18 -6.52 -6.01 7.23
N ALA A 19 -6.43 -6.83 8.29
CA ALA A 19 -6.10 -6.36 9.63
C ALA A 19 -4.68 -5.77 9.69
N THR A 20 -3.69 -6.44 9.09
CA THR A 20 -2.29 -5.96 9.07
C THR A 20 -2.07 -4.77 8.15
N ALA A 21 -2.97 -4.55 7.17
CA ALA A 21 -2.84 -3.48 6.19
C ALA A 21 -3.05 -2.08 6.78
N LYS A 22 -3.68 -1.94 7.95
CA LYS A 22 -3.89 -0.66 8.65
C LYS A 22 -4.50 0.43 7.76
N LEU A 23 -5.44 0.05 6.90
CA LEU A 23 -6.06 0.97 5.94
C LEU A 23 -6.83 2.07 6.67
N ARG A 24 -6.64 3.32 6.23
CA ARG A 24 -7.40 4.46 6.76
C ARG A 24 -8.91 4.30 6.55
N PHE A 25 -9.32 3.80 5.39
CA PHE A 25 -10.70 3.47 5.08
C PHE A 25 -10.85 1.97 4.89
N ALA A 26 -11.08 1.25 5.98
CA ALA A 26 -11.21 -0.21 5.98
C ALA A 26 -12.38 -0.70 5.11
N ASN A 27 -13.41 0.12 4.88
CA ASN A 27 -14.56 -0.19 4.04
C ASN A 27 -14.43 0.31 2.59
N ALA A 28 -13.29 0.88 2.18
CA ALA A 28 -13.15 1.44 0.85
C ALA A 28 -13.43 0.40 -0.26
N SER A 29 -14.11 0.82 -1.31
CA SER A 29 -14.43 -0.02 -2.46
C SER A 29 -14.21 0.76 -3.75
N ILE A 30 -13.91 0.00 -4.81
CA ILE A 30 -13.92 0.53 -6.18
C ILE A 30 -15.40 0.69 -6.54
N ASP A 31 -15.86 1.94 -6.54
CA ASP A 31 -17.24 2.30 -6.83
C ASP A 31 -17.26 3.43 -7.87
N PHE A 32 -18.12 3.27 -8.88
CA PHE A 32 -18.32 4.21 -9.97
C PHE A 32 -19.65 4.97 -9.86
N SER A 33 -20.43 4.74 -8.80
CA SER A 33 -21.67 5.49 -8.51
C SER A 33 -21.41 6.99 -8.33
N THR A 34 -20.21 7.34 -7.84
CA THR A 34 -19.76 8.72 -7.68
C THR A 34 -18.89 9.13 -8.86
N HIS A 35 -19.24 10.24 -9.52
CA HIS A 35 -18.44 10.79 -10.61
C HIS A 35 -17.13 11.38 -10.05
N ARG A 36 -16.02 10.66 -10.24
CA ARG A 36 -14.68 11.07 -9.78
C ARG A 36 -13.72 11.43 -10.92
N GLY A 37 -14.20 11.46 -12.16
CA GLY A 37 -13.37 11.65 -13.35
C GLY A 37 -12.40 10.48 -13.62
N LEU A 38 -12.64 9.32 -13.01
CA LEU A 38 -11.84 8.13 -13.21
C LEU A 38 -12.37 7.33 -14.41
N ASP A 39 -11.49 7.03 -15.36
CA ASP A 39 -11.84 6.14 -16.46
C ASP A 39 -12.12 4.72 -15.94
N ARG A 40 -13.35 4.26 -16.15
CA ARG A 40 -13.82 2.97 -15.62
C ARG A 40 -13.00 1.80 -16.12
N ARG A 41 -12.60 1.83 -17.39
CA ARG A 41 -11.83 0.75 -18.03
C ARG A 41 -10.45 0.63 -17.38
N ASN A 42 -9.76 1.75 -17.20
CA ASN A 42 -8.44 1.80 -16.58
C ASN A 42 -8.49 1.35 -15.11
N VAL A 43 -9.47 1.81 -14.33
CA VAL A 43 -9.62 1.38 -12.93
C VAL A 43 -9.86 -0.12 -12.81
N LEU A 44 -10.75 -0.67 -13.65
CA LEU A 44 -11.00 -2.12 -13.66
C LEU A 44 -9.78 -2.92 -14.14
N SER A 45 -9.00 -2.39 -15.09
CA SER A 45 -7.73 -3.00 -15.52
C SER A 45 -6.72 -3.05 -14.37
N LEU A 46 -6.53 -1.93 -13.65
CA LEU A 46 -5.65 -1.88 -12.47
C LEU A 46 -6.12 -2.82 -11.36
N ALA A 47 -7.44 -2.99 -11.20
CA ALA A 47 -8.03 -3.88 -10.20
C ALA A 47 -7.73 -5.38 -10.45
N GLN A 48 -7.32 -5.76 -11.67
CA GLN A 48 -6.86 -7.12 -11.98
C GLN A 48 -5.47 -7.43 -11.43
N GLY A 49 -4.69 -6.40 -11.06
CA GLY A 49 -3.40 -6.59 -10.37
C GLY A 49 -2.21 -6.95 -11.28
N ALA A 50 -2.32 -6.82 -12.60
CA ALA A 50 -1.20 -7.08 -13.51
C ALA A 50 0.05 -6.24 -13.17
N TRP A 51 -0.15 -4.97 -12.79
CA TRP A 51 0.91 -4.05 -12.35
C TRP A 51 1.60 -4.49 -11.05
N LEU A 52 0.87 -5.12 -10.12
CA LEU A 52 1.44 -5.70 -8.89
C LEU A 52 2.39 -6.85 -9.23
N LYS A 53 1.99 -7.72 -10.17
CA LYS A 53 2.84 -8.82 -10.66
C LYS A 53 4.07 -8.31 -11.40
N ALA A 54 3.94 -7.20 -12.11
CA ALA A 54 5.03 -6.53 -12.82
C ALA A 54 5.92 -5.68 -11.89
N ASN A 55 5.63 -5.60 -10.58
CA ASN A 55 6.31 -4.72 -9.63
C ASN A 55 6.32 -3.24 -10.05
N GLU A 56 5.25 -2.78 -10.70
CA GLU A 56 5.11 -1.40 -11.14
C GLU A 56 4.54 -0.49 -10.03
N ASN A 57 4.86 0.80 -10.10
CA ASN A 57 4.33 1.79 -9.17
C ASN A 57 3.05 2.42 -9.71
N LEU A 58 2.05 2.57 -8.83
CA LEU A 58 0.83 3.32 -9.13
C LEU A 58 0.86 4.68 -8.43
N ILE A 59 0.89 5.76 -9.20
CA ILE A 59 0.84 7.13 -8.68
C ILE A 59 -0.58 7.68 -8.86
N LEU A 60 -1.20 8.10 -7.76
CA LEU A 60 -2.52 8.72 -7.75
C LEU A 60 -2.36 10.24 -7.61
N THR A 61 -2.70 10.99 -8.66
CA THR A 61 -2.62 12.45 -8.69
C THR A 61 -4.01 13.08 -8.79
N GLY A 62 -4.12 14.35 -8.42
CA GLY A 62 -5.38 15.10 -8.43
C GLY A 62 -5.50 16.06 -7.25
N GLN A 63 -6.46 16.97 -7.32
CA GLN A 63 -6.70 17.98 -6.27
C GLN A 63 -7.04 17.34 -4.92
N THR A 64 -6.82 18.05 -3.82
CA THR A 64 -7.25 17.61 -2.48
C THR A 64 -8.76 17.39 -2.45
N GLY A 65 -9.22 16.37 -1.70
CA GLY A 65 -10.65 16.05 -1.60
C GLY A 65 -11.24 15.19 -2.73
N THR A 66 -10.50 14.90 -3.79
CA THR A 66 -10.97 14.07 -4.93
C THR A 66 -11.07 12.57 -4.66
N GLY A 67 -10.81 12.12 -3.43
CA GLY A 67 -10.92 10.71 -3.04
C GLY A 67 -9.70 9.84 -3.34
N LYS A 68 -8.50 10.43 -3.54
CA LYS A 68 -7.24 9.70 -3.74
C LYS A 68 -6.97 8.65 -2.65
N THR A 69 -7.10 9.05 -1.38
CA THR A 69 -6.92 8.12 -0.25
C THR A 69 -7.96 6.99 -0.26
N TRP A 70 -9.20 7.28 -0.66
CA TRP A 70 -10.24 6.26 -0.77
C TRP A 70 -9.89 5.24 -1.84
N ILE A 71 -9.54 5.69 -3.06
CA ILE A 71 -9.20 4.76 -4.14
C ILE A 71 -7.90 4.00 -3.86
N ALA A 72 -6.93 4.61 -3.19
CA ALA A 72 -5.74 3.92 -2.69
C ALA A 72 -6.10 2.78 -1.72
N CYS A 73 -6.99 3.04 -0.75
CA CYS A 73 -7.50 2.01 0.17
C CYS A 73 -8.32 0.93 -0.57
N ALA A 74 -9.07 1.30 -1.60
CA ALA A 74 -9.84 0.36 -2.41
C ALA A 74 -8.94 -0.58 -3.22
N PHE A 75 -7.89 -0.05 -3.87
CA PHE A 75 -6.88 -0.87 -4.54
C PHE A 75 -6.09 -1.73 -3.55
N ALA A 76 -5.76 -1.21 -2.36
CA ALA A 76 -5.13 -1.99 -1.30
C ALA A 76 -5.99 -3.18 -0.85
N ARG A 77 -7.30 -2.99 -0.68
CA ARG A 77 -8.24 -4.07 -0.37
C ARG A 77 -8.31 -5.09 -1.51
N GLN A 78 -8.33 -4.61 -2.75
CA GLN A 78 -8.34 -5.48 -3.92
C GLN A 78 -7.05 -6.30 -4.02
N ALA A 79 -5.89 -5.71 -3.77
CA ALA A 79 -4.61 -6.41 -3.71
C ALA A 79 -4.62 -7.50 -2.63
N ALA A 80 -5.16 -7.21 -1.44
CA ALA A 80 -5.31 -8.22 -0.39
C ALA A 80 -6.22 -9.39 -0.79
N ARG A 81 -7.29 -9.13 -1.57
CA ARG A 81 -8.15 -10.18 -2.16
C ARG A 81 -7.45 -11.01 -3.22
N LEU A 82 -6.49 -10.42 -3.92
CA LEU A 82 -5.58 -11.10 -4.85
C LEU A 82 -4.40 -11.79 -4.13
N ASP A 83 -4.48 -11.97 -2.81
CA ASP A 83 -3.48 -12.65 -1.98
C ASP A 83 -2.14 -11.88 -1.81
N TYR A 84 -2.09 -10.58 -2.13
CA TYR A 84 -0.90 -9.75 -1.88
C TYR A 84 -0.87 -9.22 -0.44
N SER A 85 0.30 -9.25 0.21
CA SER A 85 0.52 -8.52 1.47
C SER A 85 0.50 -7.02 1.24
N VAL A 86 -0.17 -6.28 2.12
CA VAL A 86 -0.40 -4.84 1.95
C VAL A 86 -0.12 -4.12 3.26
N LEU A 87 0.41 -2.90 3.16
CA LEU A 87 0.53 -1.96 4.28
C LEU A 87 0.21 -0.55 3.78
N TYR A 88 -0.65 0.14 4.50
CA TYR A 88 -0.90 1.56 4.33
C TYR A 88 -0.18 2.35 5.41
N VAL A 89 0.50 3.42 4.99
CA VAL A 89 1.12 4.40 5.88
C VAL A 89 0.88 5.81 5.36
N ARG A 90 0.68 6.74 6.29
CA ARG A 90 0.75 8.18 5.98
C ARG A 90 2.20 8.62 6.08
N MET A 91 2.70 9.34 5.08
CA MET A 91 4.11 9.75 5.03
C MET A 91 4.58 10.57 6.24
N PRO A 92 3.82 11.57 6.76
CA PRO A 92 4.26 12.30 7.94
C PRO A 92 4.54 11.37 9.14
N ARG A 93 3.64 10.40 9.37
CA ARG A 93 3.81 9.43 10.45
C ARG A 93 4.96 8.46 10.20
N LEU A 94 5.13 8.02 8.95
CA LEU A 94 6.25 7.18 8.57
C LEU A 94 7.59 7.85 8.91
N PHE A 95 7.74 9.15 8.62
CA PHE A 95 8.97 9.87 8.94
C PHE A 95 9.21 10.01 10.45
N GLU A 96 8.17 10.25 11.24
CA GLU A 96 8.28 10.21 12.71
C GLU A 96 8.76 8.84 13.20
N ASP A 97 8.14 7.76 12.71
CA ASP A 97 8.48 6.40 13.10
C ASP A 97 9.92 6.03 12.67
N LEU A 98 10.38 6.48 11.50
CA LEU A 98 11.76 6.30 11.03
C LEU A 98 12.76 7.08 11.88
N ALA A 99 12.45 8.33 12.26
CA ALA A 99 13.29 9.13 13.12
C ALA A 99 13.46 8.48 14.51
N LEU A 100 12.35 8.02 15.12
CA LEU A 100 12.39 7.30 16.39
C LEU A 100 13.15 5.97 16.30
N ALA A 101 12.92 5.21 15.22
CA ALA A 101 13.60 3.93 15.01
C ALA A 101 15.12 4.07 14.88
N ARG A 102 15.63 5.25 14.48
CA ARG A 102 17.07 5.52 14.46
C ARG A 102 17.63 5.74 15.86
N LEU A 103 16.87 6.39 16.74
CA LEU A 103 17.30 6.68 18.11
C LEU A 103 17.41 5.42 18.98
N ASP A 104 16.59 4.41 18.70
CA ASP A 104 16.56 3.16 19.49
C ASP A 104 17.02 1.91 18.72
N GLY A 105 17.70 2.11 17.58
CA GLY A 105 18.33 1.03 16.80
C GLY A 105 17.36 0.12 16.02
N ARG A 106 16.05 0.42 15.98
CA ARG A 106 15.05 -0.35 15.22
C ARG A 106 15.02 -0.03 13.72
N PHE A 107 15.76 0.96 13.25
CA PHE A 107 15.67 1.46 11.88
C PHE A 107 15.85 0.36 10.80
N PRO A 108 16.90 -0.48 10.83
CA PRO A 108 17.06 -1.54 9.81
C PRO A 108 15.87 -2.50 9.77
N ARG A 109 15.34 -2.85 10.95
CA ARG A 109 14.16 -3.74 11.06
C ARG A 109 12.90 -3.09 10.48
N LEU A 110 12.72 -1.78 10.66
CA LEU A 110 11.59 -1.05 10.10
C LEU A 110 11.66 -1.02 8.56
N ILE A 111 12.84 -0.72 7.99
CA ILE A 111 13.06 -0.75 6.54
C ILE A 111 12.72 -2.13 5.95
N VAL A 112 13.27 -3.21 6.53
CA VAL A 112 13.00 -4.58 6.09
C VAL A 112 11.50 -4.90 6.16
N ASN A 113 10.80 -4.47 7.21
CA ASN A 113 9.36 -4.70 7.33
C ASN A 113 8.55 -3.94 6.27
N LEU A 114 8.92 -2.69 5.97
CA LEU A 114 8.31 -1.88 4.92
C LEU A 114 8.61 -2.44 3.52
N ALA A 115 9.77 -3.07 3.33
CA ALA A 115 10.15 -3.65 2.06
C ALA A 115 9.45 -4.99 1.76
N ARG A 116 9.22 -5.81 2.79
CA ARG A 116 8.61 -7.15 2.67
C ARG A 116 7.16 -7.18 2.20
N VAL A 117 6.40 -6.09 2.39
CA VAL A 117 5.01 -6.06 1.92
C VAL A 117 4.96 -5.87 0.41
N GLN A 118 4.12 -6.64 -0.27
CA GLN A 118 4.08 -6.61 -1.73
C GLN A 118 3.47 -5.30 -2.26
N LEU A 119 2.50 -4.73 -1.55
CA LEU A 119 1.98 -3.38 -1.81
C LEU A 119 2.18 -2.48 -0.58
N LEU A 120 3.05 -1.48 -0.72
CA LEU A 120 3.20 -0.40 0.27
C LEU A 120 2.49 0.85 -0.26
N VAL A 121 1.43 1.28 0.42
CA VAL A 121 0.72 2.53 0.10
C VAL A 121 1.30 3.67 0.91
N LEU A 122 1.91 4.63 0.23
CA LEU A 122 2.41 5.88 0.80
C LEU A 122 1.40 6.99 0.54
N ASP A 123 0.60 7.34 1.56
CA ASP A 123 -0.42 8.39 1.45
C ASP A 123 0.09 9.74 1.97
N ASP A 124 -0.60 10.81 1.55
CA ASP A 124 -0.21 12.21 1.78
C ASP A 124 1.14 12.61 1.19
N TRP A 125 1.53 11.96 0.09
CA TRP A 125 2.69 12.34 -0.70
C TRP A 125 2.57 13.78 -1.21
N GLY A 126 3.61 14.58 -1.00
CA GLY A 126 3.69 15.95 -1.50
C GLY A 126 2.85 16.97 -0.73
N THR A 127 2.36 16.63 0.45
CA THR A 127 1.66 17.58 1.34
C THR A 127 2.61 18.60 1.98
N HIS A 128 3.90 18.26 2.10
CA HIS A 128 4.96 19.12 2.59
C HIS A 128 6.26 18.88 1.82
N THR A 129 7.16 19.87 1.83
CA THR A 129 8.51 19.71 1.29
C THR A 129 9.30 18.70 2.13
N LEU A 130 9.91 17.73 1.47
CA LEU A 130 10.76 16.74 2.15
C LEU A 130 12.10 17.37 2.55
N SER A 131 12.58 17.06 3.75
CA SER A 131 13.98 17.31 4.12
C SER A 131 14.92 16.34 3.39
N ASP A 132 16.21 16.66 3.33
CA ASP A 132 17.21 15.76 2.75
C ASP A 132 17.20 14.39 3.43
N ARG A 133 16.98 14.37 4.74
CA ARG A 133 16.89 13.12 5.48
C ARG A 133 15.70 12.27 5.03
N GLN A 134 14.53 12.90 4.90
CA GLN A 134 13.31 12.20 4.46
C GLN A 134 13.44 11.69 3.01
N ARG A 135 14.15 12.42 2.14
CA ARG A 135 14.47 11.94 0.78
C ARG A 135 15.35 10.69 0.82
N LEU A 136 16.40 10.69 1.64
CA LEU A 136 17.27 9.52 1.82
C LEU A 136 16.52 8.33 2.44
N ASP A 137 15.64 8.59 3.41
CA ASP A 137 14.81 7.55 4.01
C ASP A 137 13.89 6.88 2.97
N LEU A 138 13.30 7.64 2.06
CA LEU A 138 12.50 7.08 0.96
C LEU A 138 13.35 6.32 -0.04
N LEU A 139 14.54 6.83 -0.37
CA LEU A 139 15.47 6.16 -1.26
C LEU A 139 15.85 4.78 -0.71
N GLU A 140 16.18 4.69 0.58
CA GLU A 140 16.47 3.43 1.27
C GLU A 140 15.29 2.44 1.15
N ILE A 141 14.06 2.91 1.36
CA ILE A 141 12.85 2.07 1.21
C ILE A 141 12.73 1.56 -0.23
N PHE A 142 12.97 2.41 -1.24
CA PHE A 142 12.88 2.03 -2.65
C PHE A 142 13.99 1.06 -3.07
N GLU A 143 15.22 1.28 -2.60
CA GLU A 143 16.36 0.42 -2.86
C GLU A 143 16.15 -0.97 -2.25
N GLU A 144 15.75 -1.05 -0.98
CA GLU A 144 15.48 -2.33 -0.32
C GLU A 144 14.34 -3.09 -1.03
N ARG A 145 13.28 -2.39 -1.47
CA ARG A 145 12.17 -3.00 -2.22
C ARG A 145 12.58 -3.50 -3.60
N THR A 146 13.46 -2.78 -4.28
CA THR A 146 13.96 -3.18 -5.60
C THR A 146 14.96 -4.33 -5.49
N GLY A 147 15.80 -4.32 -4.45
CA GLY A 147 16.74 -5.38 -4.13
C GLY A 147 16.07 -6.68 -3.70
N ALA A 148 15.03 -6.59 -2.86
CA ALA A 148 14.26 -7.74 -2.39
C ALA A 148 13.44 -8.44 -3.50
N ASN A 149 13.18 -7.74 -4.62
CA ASN A 149 12.43 -8.25 -5.77
C ASN A 149 13.33 -8.71 -6.94
N ARG A 150 14.65 -8.84 -6.74
CA ARG A 150 15.52 -9.51 -7.73
C ARG A 150 15.25 -11.02 -7.74
N PRO A 151 15.09 -11.64 -8.92
CA PRO A 151 14.92 -13.10 -9.04
C PRO A 151 16.13 -13.87 -8.52
#